data_AF-A0A351KR55-F1
#
_entry.id   AF-A0A351KR55-F1
#
_cell.length_a   1.000
_cell.length_b   1.000
_cell.length_c   1.000
_cell.angle_alpha   90.00
_cell.angle_beta   90.00
_cell.angle_gamma   90.00
#
_symmetry.space_group_name_H-M   'P 1'
#
loop_
_entity.id
_entity.type
_entity.pdbx_description
1 polymer ?
#
loop_
_entity_poly.entity_id
_entity_poly.type
_entity_poly.pdbx_seq_one_letter_code
_entity_poly.pdbx_strand_id
1 'polypeptide(L)'
;MFVRSATHAYQDPLEHIWIRCAQRIGFEIVRTPEAYASFDGKGRILIATADQFDPDDNLGQMIFHELCHALVQGEEGELEVDWGLDNTRIGHPWREHACLRAQAWLGDQYGLREFLAPTTDYRVSFWNRLGDNPLDAPETEGGFRERSVVAARLALTRSQLPRWRQPLKEALLQTQQIARVLSEAPSSASDPDNLPSLWSTFKEGPTRHSVGIAAILPTTQNPGCAACAWSFHHRGALRCRHAPQIRLSPNEPACAAFESRTRLDCQTCGACCREAYDSVEVSERDPVRKSHPEMVIRQGGRLKLRRENTRCAALAGGRTAQEPYSCSIYPGRPRTCRDFTQGSENCLAARRKVGLSL
;
A
#
# COMPACT_ATOMS: atom_id res chain seq x y z
N MET A 1 -29.87 32.89 -41.19
CA MET A 1 -29.52 31.57 -40.60
C MET A 1 -28.83 31.83 -39.28
N PHE A 2 -29.45 31.51 -38.15
CA PHE A 2 -28.80 31.68 -36.83
C PHE A 2 -27.99 30.42 -36.54
N VAL A 3 -26.66 30.53 -36.52
CA VAL A 3 -25.78 29.44 -36.12
C VAL A 3 -25.61 29.50 -34.61
N ARG A 4 -26.13 28.50 -33.91
CA ARG A 4 -25.85 28.33 -32.48
C ARG A 4 -24.34 28.10 -32.31
N SER A 5 -23.71 28.85 -31.40
CA SER A 5 -22.33 28.60 -30.97
C SER A 5 -22.33 27.94 -29.59
N ALA A 6 -21.58 26.86 -29.44
CA ALA A 6 -21.43 26.19 -28.15
C ALA A 6 -20.51 27.02 -27.24
N THR A 7 -20.94 27.27 -26.00
CA THR A 7 -20.16 28.05 -25.02
C THR A 7 -19.47 27.17 -23.97
N HIS A 8 -19.85 25.89 -23.90
CA HIS A 8 -19.32 24.92 -22.94
C HIS A 8 -19.22 23.54 -23.60
N ALA A 9 -18.19 22.78 -23.24
CA ALA A 9 -18.04 21.38 -23.60
C ALA A 9 -18.50 20.49 -22.44
N TYR A 10 -19.17 19.38 -22.75
CA TYR A 10 -19.44 18.33 -21.77
C TYR A 10 -18.13 17.63 -21.39
N GLN A 11 -18.03 17.23 -20.12
CA GLN A 11 -16.93 16.42 -19.61
C GLN A 11 -17.53 15.25 -18.86
N ASP A 12 -17.01 14.05 -19.11
CA ASP A 12 -17.40 12.89 -18.34
C ASP A 12 -17.04 13.09 -16.85
N PRO A 13 -17.98 12.89 -15.91
CA PRO A 13 -17.72 13.12 -14.49
C PRO A 13 -16.60 12.26 -13.92
N LEU A 14 -16.49 10.99 -14.33
CA LEU A 14 -15.48 10.07 -13.84
C LEU A 14 -14.10 10.47 -14.38
N GLU A 15 -14.01 10.81 -15.66
CA GLU A 15 -12.79 11.36 -16.26
C GLU A 15 -12.32 12.62 -15.54
N HIS A 16 -13.22 13.57 -15.30
CA HIS A 16 -12.90 14.83 -14.64
C HIS A 16 -12.36 14.61 -13.21
N ILE A 17 -12.96 13.69 -12.46
CA ILE A 17 -12.51 13.33 -11.10
C ILE A 17 -11.06 12.84 -11.12
N TRP A 18 -10.74 11.89 -11.99
CA TRP A 18 -9.44 11.23 -12.00
C TRP A 18 -8.34 12.06 -12.65
N ILE A 19 -8.65 12.85 -13.70
CA ILE A 19 -7.70 13.83 -14.26
C ILE A 19 -7.32 14.84 -13.18
N ARG A 20 -8.30 15.39 -12.45
CA ARG A 20 -8.03 16.33 -11.35
C ARG A 20 -7.25 15.68 -10.22
N CYS A 21 -7.49 14.41 -9.92
CA CYS A 21 -6.72 13.65 -8.94
C CYS A 21 -5.24 13.59 -9.34
N ALA A 22 -4.94 13.15 -10.57
CA ALA A 22 -3.59 13.06 -11.11
C ALA A 22 -2.89 14.43 -11.11
N GLN A 23 -3.57 15.49 -11.57
CA GLN A 23 -3.04 16.86 -11.57
C GLN A 23 -2.65 17.37 -10.18
N ARG A 24 -3.48 17.10 -9.16
CA ARG A 24 -3.17 17.49 -7.78
C ARG A 24 -2.02 16.71 -7.15
N ILE A 25 -1.80 15.49 -7.62
CA ILE A 25 -0.63 14.68 -7.25
C ILE A 25 0.62 15.19 -7.97
N GLY A 26 0.46 15.81 -9.14
CA GLY A 26 1.54 16.40 -9.93
C GLY A 26 1.79 15.70 -11.27
N PHE A 27 0.81 14.95 -11.78
CA PHE A 27 0.88 14.31 -13.10
C PHE A 27 -0.08 14.97 -14.08
N GLU A 28 0.36 15.11 -15.32
CA GLU A 28 -0.48 15.51 -16.45
C GLU A 28 -0.97 14.26 -17.20
N ILE A 29 -2.26 14.21 -17.51
CA ILE A 29 -2.86 13.13 -18.31
C ILE A 29 -2.90 13.56 -19.77
N VAL A 30 -2.30 12.77 -20.66
CA VAL A 30 -2.28 13.00 -22.10
C VAL A 30 -3.00 11.85 -22.79
N ARG A 31 -4.04 12.17 -23.58
CA ARG A 31 -4.75 11.17 -24.40
C ARG A 31 -4.02 11.01 -25.74
N THR A 32 -3.74 9.77 -26.14
CA THR A 32 -2.89 9.45 -27.30
C THR A 32 -3.35 8.13 -27.93
N PRO A 33 -3.32 7.98 -29.27
CA PRO A 33 -3.51 6.69 -29.93
C PRO A 33 -2.23 5.85 -30.02
N GLU A 34 -1.08 6.40 -29.60
CA GLU A 34 0.25 5.78 -29.77
C GLU A 34 0.64 4.81 -28.64
N ALA A 35 -0.08 4.81 -27.52
CA ALA A 35 0.17 3.92 -26.38
C ALA A 35 -1.13 3.63 -25.63
N TYR A 36 -1.27 2.41 -25.12
CA TYR A 36 -2.43 2.03 -24.31
C TYR A 36 -2.37 2.64 -22.90
N ALA A 37 -1.24 2.47 -22.21
CA ALA A 37 -0.86 3.20 -21.00
C ALA A 37 0.66 3.28 -20.94
N SER A 38 1.20 4.45 -20.60
CA SER A 38 2.65 4.66 -20.45
C SER A 38 2.95 5.88 -19.59
N PHE A 39 4.13 5.90 -19.00
CA PHE A 39 4.65 7.06 -18.27
C PHE A 39 5.97 7.52 -18.87
N ASP A 40 6.13 8.84 -19.09
CA ASP A 40 7.28 9.36 -19.82
C ASP A 40 8.54 9.64 -18.98
N GLY A 41 8.51 9.34 -17.68
CA GLY A 41 9.60 9.66 -16.75
C GLY A 41 9.71 11.16 -16.41
N LYS A 42 8.77 11.99 -16.88
CA LYS A 42 8.83 13.46 -16.80
C LYS A 42 7.51 14.09 -16.35
N GLY A 43 6.63 13.30 -15.75
CA GLY A 43 5.39 13.77 -15.14
C GLY A 43 4.15 13.66 -16.04
N ARG A 44 4.25 13.06 -17.24
CA ARG A 44 3.09 12.81 -18.11
C ARG A 44 2.73 11.34 -18.14
N ILE A 45 1.46 11.06 -17.88
CA ILE A 45 0.84 9.74 -18.02
C ILE A 45 0.06 9.76 -19.34
N LEU A 46 0.49 8.93 -20.27
CA LEU A 46 -0.07 8.74 -21.60
C LEU A 46 -1.10 7.61 -21.53
N ILE A 47 -2.33 7.86 -21.96
CA ILE A 47 -3.42 6.86 -21.96
C ILE A 47 -4.11 6.85 -23.32
N ALA A 48 -4.39 5.64 -23.82
CA ALA A 48 -5.08 5.35 -25.08
C ALA A 48 -6.30 6.25 -25.32
N THR A 49 -6.60 6.64 -26.55
CA THR A 49 -7.87 7.31 -26.88
C THR A 49 -9.07 6.38 -26.72
N ALA A 50 -10.27 6.94 -26.60
CA ALA A 50 -11.48 6.17 -26.23
C ALA A 50 -11.86 5.09 -27.27
N ASP A 51 -11.43 5.24 -28.51
CA ASP A 51 -11.61 4.27 -29.59
C ASP A 51 -10.76 2.99 -29.44
N GLN A 52 -9.78 2.99 -28.53
CA GLN A 52 -8.90 1.85 -28.25
C GLN A 52 -9.27 1.11 -26.95
N PHE A 53 -10.28 1.58 -26.24
CA PHE A 53 -10.74 1.01 -24.98
C PHE A 53 -11.64 -0.19 -25.23
N ASP A 54 -11.42 -1.26 -24.48
CA ASP A 54 -12.34 -2.39 -24.38
C ASP A 54 -13.65 -1.92 -23.72
N PRO A 55 -14.79 -2.62 -23.90
CA PRO A 55 -16.09 -2.18 -23.37
C PRO A 55 -16.14 -1.95 -21.85
N ASP A 56 -15.25 -2.58 -21.08
CA ASP A 56 -15.14 -2.42 -19.62
C ASP A 56 -13.98 -1.54 -19.17
N ASP A 57 -13.29 -0.87 -20.10
CA ASP A 57 -12.29 0.16 -19.80
C ASP A 57 -12.93 1.52 -19.51
N ASN A 58 -12.33 2.26 -18.59
CA ASN A 58 -12.58 3.69 -18.46
C ASN A 58 -11.32 4.46 -18.05
N LEU A 59 -11.26 5.75 -18.41
CA LEU A 59 -10.06 6.56 -18.14
C LEU A 59 -9.78 6.70 -16.63
N GLY A 60 -10.81 6.69 -15.78
CA GLY A 60 -10.61 6.75 -14.32
C GLY A 60 -9.86 5.56 -13.76
N GLN A 61 -10.24 4.35 -14.19
CA GLN A 61 -9.58 3.07 -13.89
C GLN A 61 -8.13 3.07 -14.39
N MET A 62 -7.89 3.53 -15.63
CA MET A 62 -6.53 3.61 -16.19
C MET A 62 -5.64 4.58 -15.42
N ILE A 63 -6.14 5.79 -15.11
CA ILE A 63 -5.38 6.74 -14.27
C ILE A 63 -5.10 6.12 -12.90
N PHE A 64 -6.10 5.50 -12.27
CA PHE A 64 -5.93 4.93 -10.94
C PHE A 64 -4.86 3.84 -10.90
N HIS A 65 -4.82 3.00 -11.93
CA HIS A 65 -3.79 1.97 -12.09
C HIS A 65 -2.38 2.58 -12.18
N GLU A 66 -2.19 3.57 -13.05
CA GLU A 66 -0.91 4.28 -13.20
C GLU A 66 -0.49 4.99 -11.91
N LEU A 67 -1.43 5.57 -11.16
CA LEU A 67 -1.14 6.13 -9.83
C LEU A 67 -0.74 5.06 -8.82
N CYS A 68 -1.27 3.84 -8.92
CA CYS A 68 -0.84 2.71 -8.09
C CYS A 68 0.59 2.27 -8.46
N HIS A 69 0.97 2.29 -9.73
CA HIS A 69 2.35 2.10 -10.16
C HIS A 69 3.29 3.13 -9.54
N ALA A 70 2.97 4.42 -9.71
CA ALA A 70 3.75 5.51 -9.11
C ALA A 70 3.94 5.31 -7.58
N LEU A 71 2.91 4.87 -6.85
CA LEU A 71 3.02 4.54 -5.42
C LEU A 71 3.93 3.33 -5.14
N VAL A 72 3.87 2.27 -5.93
CA VAL A 72 4.68 1.05 -5.74
C VAL A 72 6.15 1.32 -6.07
N GLN A 73 6.41 1.90 -7.23
CA GLN A 73 7.75 2.19 -7.70
C GLN A 73 8.40 3.36 -6.94
N GLY A 74 7.60 4.30 -6.42
CA GLY A 74 8.08 5.43 -5.62
C GLY A 74 8.87 6.45 -6.43
N GLU A 75 9.52 7.38 -5.73
CA GLU A 75 10.20 8.54 -6.34
C GLU A 75 11.27 8.16 -7.36
N GLU A 76 11.98 7.03 -7.17
CA GLU A 76 12.95 6.53 -8.15
C GLU A 76 12.29 6.13 -9.47
N GLY A 77 11.11 5.50 -9.42
CA GLY A 77 10.38 5.11 -10.63
C GLY A 77 9.75 6.30 -11.35
N GLU A 78 9.40 7.37 -10.64
CA GLU A 78 8.88 8.60 -11.27
C GLU A 78 9.91 9.31 -12.16
N LEU A 79 11.18 8.92 -12.12
CA LEU A 79 12.25 9.44 -12.97
C LEU A 79 12.50 8.59 -14.22
N GLU A 80 11.84 7.44 -14.32
CA GLU A 80 12.09 6.42 -15.34
C GLU A 80 10.85 6.26 -16.23
N VAL A 81 11.08 5.95 -17.51
CA VAL A 81 10.00 5.61 -18.44
C VAL A 81 9.29 4.35 -17.94
N ASP A 82 7.96 4.35 -18.02
CA ASP A 82 7.08 3.28 -17.53
C ASP A 82 7.41 2.86 -16.08
N TRP A 83 7.72 3.84 -15.24
CA TRP A 83 8.04 3.65 -13.82
C TRP A 83 9.31 2.81 -13.58
N GLY A 84 10.15 2.64 -14.61
CA GLY A 84 11.31 1.75 -14.60
C GLY A 84 10.93 0.27 -14.70
N LEU A 85 9.75 -0.04 -15.23
CA LEU A 85 9.29 -1.40 -15.52
C LEU A 85 9.78 -1.81 -16.91
N ASP A 86 10.32 -3.03 -17.01
CA ASP A 86 10.68 -3.62 -18.30
C ASP A 86 9.48 -4.41 -18.84
N ASN A 87 8.68 -3.75 -19.67
CA ASN A 87 7.50 -4.34 -20.31
C ASN A 87 7.85 -5.26 -21.51
N THR A 88 9.14 -5.41 -21.84
CA THR A 88 9.62 -6.12 -23.04
C THR A 88 10.28 -7.47 -22.75
N ARG A 89 10.60 -7.76 -21.48
CA ARG A 89 11.26 -9.00 -21.07
C ARG A 89 10.35 -9.88 -20.21
N ILE A 90 10.71 -11.16 -20.13
CA ILE A 90 10.17 -12.16 -19.20
C ILE A 90 10.60 -11.78 -17.76
N GLY A 91 10.09 -10.65 -17.25
CA GLY A 91 10.25 -10.23 -15.87
C GLY A 91 9.31 -11.02 -14.97
N HIS A 92 9.68 -11.24 -13.72
CA HIS A 92 8.72 -11.70 -12.72
C HIS A 92 7.70 -10.58 -12.49
N PRO A 93 6.38 -10.83 -12.68
CA PRO A 93 5.32 -9.80 -12.64
C PRO A 93 5.02 -9.28 -11.23
N TRP A 94 5.96 -9.43 -10.28
CA TRP A 94 5.71 -9.14 -8.87
C TRP A 94 5.43 -7.64 -8.63
N ARG A 95 5.97 -6.73 -9.46
CA ARG A 95 5.69 -5.28 -9.37
C ARG A 95 4.28 -4.96 -9.84
N GLU A 96 3.83 -5.63 -10.89
CA GLU A 96 2.45 -5.59 -11.36
C GLU A 96 1.50 -6.13 -10.30
N HIS A 97 1.81 -7.30 -9.73
CA HIS A 97 1.05 -7.86 -8.61
C HIS A 97 1.01 -6.90 -7.41
N ALA A 98 2.09 -6.17 -7.12
CA ALA A 98 2.10 -5.17 -6.05
C ALA A 98 1.18 -3.98 -6.34
N CYS A 99 1.16 -3.51 -7.59
CA CYS A 99 0.25 -2.48 -8.09
C CYS A 99 -1.20 -2.92 -7.88
N LEU A 100 -1.54 -4.10 -8.39
CA LEU A 100 -2.88 -4.68 -8.30
C LEU A 100 -3.33 -4.92 -6.85
N ARG A 101 -2.43 -5.35 -5.95
CA ARG A 101 -2.75 -5.46 -4.51
C ARG A 101 -3.05 -4.11 -3.86
N ALA A 102 -2.28 -3.07 -4.20
CA ALA A 102 -2.51 -1.71 -3.71
C ALA A 102 -3.83 -1.14 -4.25
N GLN A 103 -4.09 -1.33 -5.54
CA GLN A 103 -5.33 -0.98 -6.24
C GLN A 103 -6.55 -1.65 -5.60
N ALA A 104 -6.49 -2.97 -5.40
CA ALA A 104 -7.54 -3.71 -4.71
C ALA A 104 -7.77 -3.19 -3.28
N TRP A 105 -6.72 -3.02 -2.48
CA TRP A 105 -6.86 -2.55 -1.10
C TRP A 105 -7.51 -1.17 -1.02
N LEU A 106 -7.10 -0.25 -1.90
CA LEU A 106 -7.63 1.12 -1.97
C LEU A 106 -9.09 1.13 -2.46
N GLY A 107 -9.41 0.33 -3.47
CA GLY A 107 -10.77 0.15 -3.99
C GLY A 107 -11.72 -0.48 -2.97
N ASP A 108 -11.25 -1.49 -2.22
CA ASP A 108 -11.99 -2.17 -1.15
C ASP A 108 -12.48 -1.19 -0.08
N GLN A 109 -11.71 -0.13 0.20
CA GLN A 109 -12.11 0.89 1.17
C GLN A 109 -13.40 1.63 0.78
N TYR A 110 -13.85 1.51 -0.47
CA TYR A 110 -14.99 2.23 -1.02
C TYR A 110 -15.97 1.32 -1.78
N GLY A 111 -15.78 0.00 -1.75
CA GLY A 111 -16.63 -0.91 -2.53
C GLY A 111 -16.40 -0.84 -4.04
N LEU A 112 -15.25 -0.32 -4.46
CA LEU A 112 -14.88 -0.05 -5.84
C LEU A 112 -13.90 -1.08 -6.41
N ARG A 113 -13.63 -2.18 -5.70
CA ARG A 113 -12.67 -3.21 -6.14
C ARG A 113 -12.98 -3.68 -7.56
N GLU A 114 -14.16 -4.24 -7.79
CA GLU A 114 -14.52 -4.77 -9.10
C GLU A 114 -14.68 -3.69 -10.17
N PHE A 115 -15.20 -2.51 -9.81
CA PHE A 115 -15.37 -1.38 -10.73
C PHE A 115 -14.04 -0.83 -11.26
N LEU A 116 -13.00 -0.82 -10.40
CA LEU A 116 -11.66 -0.35 -10.74
C LEU A 116 -10.68 -1.52 -10.94
N ALA A 117 -11.15 -2.72 -11.25
CA ALA A 117 -10.29 -3.88 -11.49
C ALA A 117 -9.46 -3.70 -12.77
N PRO A 118 -8.31 -4.37 -12.97
CA PRO A 118 -7.63 -4.33 -14.27
C PRO A 118 -8.47 -5.03 -15.34
N THR A 119 -8.30 -4.62 -16.59
CA THR A 119 -8.91 -5.23 -17.80
C THR A 119 -7.93 -6.10 -18.58
N THR A 120 -6.65 -6.09 -18.20
CA THR A 120 -5.60 -6.94 -18.80
C THR A 120 -5.72 -8.42 -18.39
N ASP A 121 -4.89 -9.29 -18.97
CA ASP A 121 -4.78 -10.71 -18.59
C ASP A 121 -4.49 -10.93 -17.09
N TYR A 122 -3.98 -9.92 -16.38
CA TYR A 122 -3.83 -9.97 -14.93
C TYR A 122 -5.15 -10.02 -14.18
N ARG A 123 -6.27 -9.63 -14.80
CA ARG A 123 -7.63 -9.84 -14.25
C ARG A 123 -7.86 -11.31 -13.95
N VAL A 124 -7.59 -12.17 -14.93
CA VAL A 124 -7.77 -13.62 -14.83
C VAL A 124 -6.60 -14.26 -14.11
N SER A 125 -5.38 -13.88 -14.46
CA SER A 125 -4.17 -14.55 -14.01
C SER A 125 -3.67 -14.10 -12.63
N PHE A 126 -4.26 -13.10 -11.99
CA PHE A 126 -3.88 -12.68 -10.63
C PHE A 126 -5.03 -12.09 -9.81
N TRP A 127 -5.69 -11.05 -10.32
CA TRP A 127 -6.71 -10.27 -9.59
C TRP A 127 -7.83 -11.12 -9.03
N ASN A 128 -8.43 -11.98 -9.86
CA ASN A 128 -9.54 -12.86 -9.46
C ASN A 128 -9.15 -13.90 -8.39
N ARG A 129 -7.85 -14.10 -8.12
CA ARG A 129 -7.35 -14.98 -7.05
C ARG A 129 -7.06 -14.24 -5.74
N LEU A 130 -7.08 -12.91 -5.73
CA LEU A 130 -6.92 -12.14 -4.50
C LEU A 130 -8.12 -12.42 -3.58
N GLY A 131 -7.84 -12.83 -2.34
CA GLY A 131 -8.88 -13.00 -1.32
C GLY A 131 -9.43 -11.67 -0.79
N ASP A 132 -10.24 -11.75 0.26
CA ASP A 132 -10.85 -10.58 0.94
C ASP A 132 -9.79 -9.57 1.39
N ASN A 133 -8.64 -10.06 1.85
CA ASN A 133 -7.49 -9.22 2.14
C ASN A 133 -6.47 -9.33 0.99
N PRO A 134 -6.34 -8.31 0.12
CA PRO A 134 -5.39 -8.33 -0.99
C PRO A 134 -3.92 -8.29 -0.54
N LEU A 135 -3.63 -8.13 0.75
CA LEU A 135 -2.27 -8.13 1.32
C LEU A 135 -1.88 -9.48 1.93
N ASP A 136 -2.68 -10.52 1.73
CA ASP A 136 -2.33 -11.89 2.09
C ASP A 136 -1.66 -12.63 0.92
N ALA A 137 -0.74 -13.52 1.27
CA ALA A 137 -0.10 -14.45 0.34
C ALA A 137 0.13 -15.80 1.05
N PRO A 138 0.16 -16.91 0.32
CA PRO A 138 0.49 -18.22 0.89
C PRO A 138 1.87 -18.22 1.56
N GLU A 139 2.01 -18.92 2.70
CA GLU A 139 3.31 -19.06 3.38
C GLU A 139 4.37 -19.73 2.48
N THR A 140 3.94 -20.62 1.57
CA THR A 140 4.79 -21.24 0.55
C THR A 140 5.38 -20.25 -0.44
N GLU A 141 4.74 -19.10 -0.65
CA GLU A 141 5.19 -18.01 -1.52
C GLU A 141 5.90 -16.90 -0.73
N GLY A 142 6.14 -17.11 0.57
CA GLY A 142 6.79 -16.14 1.46
C GLY A 142 5.83 -15.37 2.37
N GLY A 143 4.52 -15.64 2.28
CA GLY A 143 3.51 -15.13 3.20
C GLY A 143 3.54 -13.62 3.35
N PHE A 144 3.60 -13.14 4.59
CA PHE A 144 3.65 -11.70 4.87
C PHE A 144 4.94 -10.99 4.36
N ARG A 145 5.97 -11.75 3.96
CA ARG A 145 7.24 -11.28 3.36
C ARG A 145 7.29 -11.46 1.84
N GLU A 146 6.22 -11.97 1.23
CA GLU A 146 6.14 -12.05 -0.23
C GLU A 146 6.37 -10.66 -0.84
N ARG A 147 7.16 -10.62 -1.91
CA ARG A 147 7.74 -9.39 -2.45
C ARG A 147 6.68 -8.40 -2.92
N SER A 148 5.64 -8.86 -3.59
CA SER A 148 4.53 -8.01 -4.05
C SER A 148 3.70 -7.47 -2.88
N VAL A 149 3.47 -8.28 -1.85
CA VAL A 149 2.80 -7.85 -0.61
C VAL A 149 3.59 -6.76 0.11
N VAL A 150 4.90 -6.94 0.27
CA VAL A 150 5.78 -5.95 0.91
C VAL A 150 5.73 -4.62 0.18
N ALA A 151 5.84 -4.64 -1.16
CA ALA A 151 5.80 -3.43 -1.96
C ALA A 151 4.42 -2.76 -1.97
N ALA A 152 3.33 -3.54 -1.98
CA ALA A 152 1.98 -3.00 -1.83
C ALA A 152 1.81 -2.27 -0.48
N ARG A 153 2.32 -2.82 0.64
CA ARG A 153 2.26 -2.11 1.94
C ARG A 153 3.09 -0.82 1.96
N LEU A 154 4.24 -0.80 1.28
CA LEU A 154 5.02 0.43 1.11
C LEU A 154 4.25 1.47 0.28
N ALA A 155 3.60 1.05 -0.81
CA ALA A 155 2.74 1.89 -1.63
C ALA A 155 1.58 2.49 -0.81
N LEU A 156 0.91 1.67 -0.01
CA LEU A 156 -0.17 2.10 0.88
C LEU A 156 0.31 3.02 2.00
N THR A 157 1.54 2.86 2.48
CA THR A 157 2.16 3.83 3.40
C THR A 157 2.40 5.16 2.70
N ARG A 158 2.94 5.14 1.47
CA ARG A 158 3.16 6.36 0.66
C ARG A 158 1.87 7.07 0.31
N SER A 159 0.77 6.34 0.09
CA SER A 159 -0.54 6.93 -0.20
C SER A 159 -1.08 7.79 0.95
N GLN A 160 -0.53 7.65 2.17
CA GLN A 160 -0.86 8.49 3.32
C GLN A 160 -0.06 9.80 3.40
N LEU A 161 0.93 10.00 2.54
CA LEU A 161 1.71 11.25 2.48
C LEU A 161 0.85 12.41 1.95
N PRO A 162 1.14 13.68 2.32
CA PRO A 162 0.31 14.83 1.96
C PRO A 162 0.01 14.97 0.46
N ARG A 163 0.99 14.65 -0.40
CA ARG A 163 0.85 14.64 -1.87
C ARG A 163 -0.28 13.74 -2.37
N TRP A 164 -0.45 12.58 -1.75
CA TRP A 164 -1.31 11.50 -2.23
C TRP A 164 -2.65 11.42 -1.51
N ARG A 165 -2.62 11.62 -0.19
CA ARG A 165 -3.71 11.25 0.71
C ARG A 165 -5.04 11.89 0.36
N GLN A 166 -5.03 13.20 0.18
CA GLN A 166 -6.28 13.95 -0.03
C GLN A 166 -6.80 13.79 -1.46
N PRO A 167 -6.00 13.92 -2.54
CA PRO A 167 -6.47 13.67 -3.90
C PRO A 167 -7.06 12.27 -4.10
N LEU A 168 -6.35 11.21 -3.69
CA LEU A 168 -6.84 9.84 -3.85
C LEU A 168 -8.12 9.58 -3.06
N LYS A 169 -8.19 10.06 -1.81
CA LYS A 169 -9.37 9.91 -0.97
C LYS A 169 -10.59 10.56 -1.62
N GLU A 170 -10.45 11.79 -2.12
CA GLU A 170 -11.55 12.50 -2.76
C GLU A 170 -11.99 11.81 -4.04
N ALA A 171 -11.05 11.37 -4.89
CA ALA A 171 -11.37 10.68 -6.14
C ALA A 171 -12.13 9.37 -5.92
N LEU A 172 -11.67 8.53 -4.99
CA LEU A 172 -12.35 7.29 -4.62
C LEU A 172 -13.72 7.55 -3.99
N LEU A 173 -13.86 8.56 -3.12
CA LEU A 173 -15.14 8.92 -2.51
C LEU A 173 -16.15 9.43 -3.53
N GLN A 174 -15.73 10.29 -4.46
CA GLN A 174 -16.58 10.82 -5.52
C GLN A 174 -16.99 9.73 -6.51
N THR A 175 -16.06 8.83 -6.87
CA THR A 175 -16.36 7.64 -7.68
C THR A 175 -17.39 6.75 -6.99
N GLN A 176 -17.26 6.51 -5.68
CA GLN A 176 -18.24 5.76 -4.89
C GLN A 176 -19.62 6.43 -4.91
N GLN A 177 -19.68 7.76 -4.80
CA GLN A 177 -20.94 8.50 -4.83
C GLN A 177 -21.67 8.35 -6.17
N ILE A 178 -20.95 8.39 -7.29
CA ILE A 178 -21.52 8.11 -8.61
C ILE A 178 -21.97 6.65 -8.69
N ALA A 179 -21.11 5.72 -8.29
CA ALA A 179 -21.39 4.30 -8.36
C ALA A 179 -22.65 3.90 -7.57
N ARG A 180 -22.84 4.43 -6.36
CA ARG A 180 -24.06 4.21 -5.56
C ARG A 180 -25.35 4.64 -6.26
N VAL A 181 -25.30 5.72 -7.05
CA VAL A 181 -26.48 6.21 -7.77
C VAL A 181 -26.77 5.33 -8.99
N LEU A 182 -25.73 4.81 -9.65
CA LEU A 182 -25.85 4.09 -10.92
C LEU A 182 -25.96 2.57 -10.75
N SER A 183 -25.53 1.99 -9.62
CA SER A 183 -25.51 0.54 -9.41
C SER A 183 -26.89 -0.12 -9.40
N GLU A 184 -27.93 0.65 -9.07
CA GLU A 184 -29.32 0.20 -9.04
C GLU A 184 -30.09 0.59 -10.31
N ALA A 185 -29.46 1.31 -11.23
CA ALA A 185 -30.11 1.72 -12.47
C ALA A 185 -30.25 0.52 -13.42
N PRO A 186 -31.41 0.33 -14.06
CA PRO A 186 -31.57 -0.72 -15.06
C PRO A 186 -30.61 -0.48 -16.23
N SER A 187 -29.92 -1.53 -16.69
CA SER A 187 -29.04 -1.45 -17.87
C SER A 187 -29.82 -0.86 -19.05
N SER A 188 -29.33 0.23 -19.63
CA SER A 188 -29.90 0.77 -20.87
C SER A 188 -29.60 -0.19 -22.01
N ALA A 189 -30.62 -0.59 -22.76
CA ALA A 189 -30.57 -1.56 -23.86
C ALA A 189 -29.83 -1.06 -25.13
N SER A 190 -28.83 -0.18 -24.97
CA SER A 190 -28.12 0.49 -26.08
C SER A 190 -26.72 -0.06 -26.33
N ASP A 191 -26.25 -1.02 -25.53
CA ASP A 191 -24.97 -1.69 -25.77
C ASP A 191 -25.13 -2.76 -26.89
N PRO A 192 -24.39 -2.66 -28.01
CA PRO A 192 -24.41 -3.65 -29.09
C PRO A 192 -24.10 -5.08 -28.61
N ASP A 193 -23.27 -5.21 -27.57
CA ASP A 193 -22.79 -6.50 -27.06
C ASP A 193 -23.67 -7.05 -25.93
N ASN A 194 -24.70 -6.29 -25.52
CA ASN A 194 -25.64 -6.65 -24.46
C ASN A 194 -24.95 -6.98 -23.12
N LEU A 195 -23.84 -6.30 -22.81
CA LEU A 195 -23.12 -6.46 -21.55
C LEU A 195 -23.81 -5.68 -20.42
N PRO A 196 -23.73 -6.16 -19.17
CA PRO A 196 -24.16 -5.36 -18.02
C PRO A 196 -23.31 -4.10 -17.87
N SER A 197 -23.91 -3.02 -17.37
CA SER A 197 -23.16 -1.80 -17.08
C SER A 197 -22.07 -2.07 -16.03
N LEU A 198 -20.84 -1.55 -16.26
CA LEU A 198 -19.75 -1.67 -15.29
C LEU A 198 -20.15 -1.13 -13.89
N TRP A 199 -21.05 -0.14 -13.82
CA TRP A 199 -21.57 0.40 -12.55
C TRP A 199 -22.30 -0.65 -11.70
N SER A 200 -22.84 -1.71 -12.30
CA SER A 200 -23.50 -2.81 -11.56
C SER A 200 -22.50 -3.67 -10.78
N THR A 201 -21.20 -3.50 -11.00
CA THR A 201 -20.15 -4.21 -10.23
C THR A 201 -19.89 -3.59 -8.86
N PHE A 202 -20.37 -2.37 -8.62
CA PHE A 202 -20.28 -1.71 -7.33
C PHE A 202 -21.01 -2.51 -6.26
N LYS A 203 -20.36 -2.66 -5.11
CA LYS A 203 -20.95 -3.28 -3.92
C LYS A 203 -20.75 -2.34 -2.75
N GLU A 204 -21.81 -2.09 -1.99
CA GLU A 204 -21.71 -1.23 -0.81
C GLU A 204 -20.58 -1.73 0.10
N GLY A 205 -19.62 -0.84 0.37
CA GLY A 205 -18.42 -1.19 1.10
C GLY A 205 -18.71 -1.48 2.58
N PRO A 206 -17.76 -2.11 3.30
CA PRO A 206 -17.91 -2.32 4.73
C PRO A 206 -18.08 -1.00 5.48
N THR A 207 -18.75 -1.07 6.63
CA THR A 207 -18.90 0.09 7.52
C THR A 207 -17.52 0.69 7.84
N ARG A 208 -17.46 2.02 7.93
CA ARG A 208 -16.21 2.71 8.30
C ARG A 208 -15.91 2.44 9.77
N HIS A 209 -14.71 1.94 10.05
CA HIS A 209 -14.17 1.89 11.39
C HIS A 209 -13.96 3.32 11.92
N SER A 210 -13.98 3.49 13.25
CA SER A 210 -13.78 4.79 13.92
C SER A 210 -12.46 5.52 13.58
N VAL A 211 -11.50 4.81 12.96
CA VAL A 211 -10.20 5.36 12.51
C VAL A 211 -10.20 5.77 11.03
N GLY A 212 -11.33 5.63 10.33
CA GLY A 212 -11.52 6.01 8.93
C GLY A 212 -11.16 4.94 7.89
N ILE A 213 -10.75 3.75 8.33
CA ILE A 213 -10.43 2.58 7.47
C ILE A 213 -11.67 1.67 7.41
N ALA A 214 -11.85 0.90 6.34
CA ALA A 214 -12.90 -0.13 6.27
C ALA A 214 -12.85 -1.06 7.49
N ALA A 215 -13.99 -1.29 8.15
CA ALA A 215 -14.12 -2.31 9.18
C ALA A 215 -14.09 -3.70 8.54
N ILE A 216 -13.65 -4.70 9.31
CA ILE A 216 -13.74 -6.11 8.93
C ILE A 216 -14.47 -6.86 10.03
N LEU A 217 -15.24 -7.87 9.63
CA LEU A 217 -16.01 -8.66 10.58
C LEU A 217 -15.07 -9.40 11.56
N PRO A 218 -15.38 -9.41 12.87
CA PRO A 218 -14.58 -10.14 13.84
C PRO A 218 -14.55 -11.64 13.52
N THR A 219 -13.37 -12.26 13.68
CA THR A 219 -13.18 -13.71 13.55
C THR A 219 -12.31 -14.23 14.69
N THR A 220 -12.13 -15.54 14.81
CA THR A 220 -11.17 -16.13 15.78
C THR A 220 -9.73 -15.66 15.53
N GLN A 221 -9.40 -15.33 14.28
CA GLN A 221 -8.08 -14.83 13.87
C GLN A 221 -7.94 -13.31 14.05
N ASN A 222 -9.05 -12.61 14.24
CA ASN A 222 -9.13 -11.17 14.41
C ASN A 222 -10.23 -10.82 15.43
N PRO A 223 -9.92 -10.88 16.74
CA PRO A 223 -10.89 -10.66 17.79
C PRO A 223 -11.18 -9.16 18.05
N GLY A 224 -10.72 -8.25 17.17
CA GLY A 224 -10.98 -6.82 17.30
C GLY A 224 -9.75 -5.97 17.68
N CYS A 225 -9.96 -4.67 17.83
CA CYS A 225 -8.87 -3.70 18.03
C CYS A 225 -8.04 -3.92 19.30
N ALA A 226 -8.61 -4.53 20.35
CA ALA A 226 -7.87 -4.83 21.58
C ALA A 226 -6.67 -5.76 21.34
N ALA A 227 -6.78 -6.69 20.39
CA ALA A 227 -5.70 -7.61 20.02
C ALA A 227 -4.76 -7.06 18.92
N CYS A 228 -5.04 -5.87 18.41
CA CYS A 228 -4.25 -5.26 17.34
C CYS A 228 -2.89 -4.77 17.86
N ALA A 229 -1.84 -4.97 17.06
CA ALA A 229 -0.51 -4.45 17.29
C ALA A 229 -0.51 -2.92 17.32
N TRP A 230 -1.37 -2.28 16.53
CA TRP A 230 -1.53 -0.83 16.45
C TRP A 230 -2.28 -0.20 17.63
N SER A 231 -2.88 -1.01 18.51
CA SER A 231 -3.58 -0.49 19.66
C SER A 231 -2.65 -0.23 20.84
N PHE A 232 -2.96 0.80 21.62
CA PHE A 232 -2.23 1.16 22.83
C PHE A 232 -3.16 1.79 23.86
N HIS A 233 -2.78 1.74 25.14
CA HIS A 233 -3.49 2.44 26.20
C HIS A 233 -2.82 3.78 26.51
N HIS A 234 -3.61 4.84 26.60
CA HIS A 234 -3.16 6.13 27.10
C HIS A 234 -4.25 6.75 27.98
N ARG A 235 -3.89 7.03 29.24
CA ARG A 235 -4.81 7.52 30.29
C ARG A 235 -6.07 6.64 30.40
N GLY A 236 -5.87 5.32 30.48
CA GLY A 236 -6.94 4.33 30.63
C GLY A 236 -7.75 4.01 29.36
N ALA A 237 -7.63 4.78 28.28
CA ALA A 237 -8.38 4.56 27.04
C ALA A 237 -7.59 3.75 26.01
N LEU A 238 -8.25 2.80 25.36
CA LEU A 238 -7.75 2.11 24.17
C LEU A 238 -7.75 3.09 22.98
N ARG A 239 -6.65 3.13 22.23
CA ARG A 239 -6.45 4.01 21.07
C ARG A 239 -5.71 3.26 19.98
N CYS A 240 -5.77 3.76 18.75
CA CYS A 240 -5.02 3.24 17.62
C CYS A 240 -3.97 4.24 17.14
N ARG A 241 -2.77 3.78 16.82
CA ARG A 241 -1.69 4.65 16.32
C ARG A 241 -1.96 5.25 14.94
N HIS A 242 -2.87 4.69 14.15
CA HIS A 242 -3.33 5.33 12.90
C HIS A 242 -4.19 6.57 13.15
N ALA A 243 -4.81 6.67 14.33
CA ALA A 243 -5.64 7.80 14.72
C ALA A 243 -5.56 7.99 16.25
N PRO A 244 -4.39 8.44 16.79
CA PRO A 244 -4.13 8.46 18.23
C PRO A 244 -5.10 9.35 19.00
N GLN A 245 -5.74 10.30 18.33
CA GLN A 245 -6.78 11.17 18.89
C GLN A 245 -8.09 10.43 19.19
N ILE A 246 -8.39 9.33 18.48
CA ILE A 246 -9.64 8.58 18.62
C ILE A 246 -9.55 7.60 19.80
N ARG A 247 -10.58 7.61 20.65
CA ARG A 247 -10.78 6.59 21.69
C ARG A 247 -11.58 5.44 21.09
N LEU A 248 -11.10 4.22 21.23
CA LEU A 248 -11.76 3.02 20.72
C LEU A 248 -12.56 2.33 21.83
N SER A 249 -13.68 1.71 21.43
CA SER A 249 -14.35 0.72 22.29
C SER A 249 -13.44 -0.50 22.47
N PRO A 250 -13.41 -1.14 23.66
CA PRO A 250 -12.72 -2.43 23.83
C PRO A 250 -13.21 -3.51 22.89
N ASN A 251 -14.49 -3.44 22.49
CA ASN A 251 -15.14 -4.39 21.57
C ASN A 251 -15.24 -3.85 20.14
N GLU A 252 -14.50 -2.78 19.81
CA GLU A 252 -14.47 -2.24 18.46
C GLU A 252 -14.02 -3.35 17.49
N PRO A 253 -14.78 -3.65 16.43
CA PRO A 253 -14.34 -4.59 15.40
C PRO A 253 -13.05 -4.06 14.78
N ALA A 254 -12.20 -4.94 14.30
CA ALA A 254 -10.97 -4.44 13.70
C ALA A 254 -11.23 -3.82 12.31
N CYS A 255 -10.23 -3.11 11.80
CA CYS A 255 -10.24 -2.55 10.45
C CYS A 255 -9.34 -3.33 9.49
N ALA A 256 -9.37 -3.01 8.21
CA ALA A 256 -8.52 -3.61 7.17
C ALA A 256 -7.01 -3.42 7.41
N ALA A 257 -6.60 -2.56 8.35
CA ALA A 257 -5.20 -2.44 8.82
C ALA A 257 -4.91 -3.26 10.10
N PHE A 258 -5.78 -4.20 10.45
CA PHE A 258 -5.56 -5.09 11.60
C PHE A 258 -4.26 -5.86 11.45
N GLU A 259 -3.48 -5.87 12.53
CA GLU A 259 -2.29 -6.69 12.65
C GLU A 259 -2.33 -7.38 14.01
N SER A 260 -2.35 -8.71 14.04
CA SER A 260 -2.37 -9.42 15.32
C SER A 260 -1.09 -9.16 16.11
N ARG A 261 -1.22 -8.79 17.39
CA ARG A 261 -0.08 -8.64 18.29
C ARG A 261 0.73 -9.93 18.46
N THR A 262 0.10 -11.09 18.31
CA THR A 262 0.78 -12.39 18.40
C THR A 262 1.67 -12.71 17.20
N ARG A 263 1.49 -12.01 16.07
CA ARG A 263 2.34 -12.12 14.87
C ARG A 263 3.58 -11.24 14.93
N LEU A 264 3.75 -10.45 16.00
CA LEU A 264 4.99 -9.72 16.21
C LEU A 264 6.06 -10.70 16.72
N ASP A 265 7.02 -11.02 15.86
CA ASP A 265 8.20 -11.79 16.25
C ASP A 265 9.44 -11.24 15.55
N CYS A 266 10.45 -10.90 16.34
CA CYS A 266 11.72 -10.37 15.84
C CYS A 266 12.49 -11.42 15.03
N GLN A 267 12.33 -12.71 15.35
CA GLN A 267 12.97 -13.80 14.61
C GLN A 267 12.32 -14.01 13.24
N THR A 268 11.08 -13.57 13.05
CA THR A 268 10.45 -13.59 11.72
C THR A 268 10.71 -12.31 10.93
N CYS A 269 10.65 -11.14 11.58
CA CYS A 269 10.64 -9.86 10.84
C CYS A 269 12.02 -9.23 10.65
N GLY A 270 12.91 -9.32 11.66
CA GLY A 270 14.21 -8.66 11.65
C GLY A 270 14.19 -7.13 11.44
N ALA A 271 13.03 -6.47 11.40
CA ALA A 271 12.83 -5.15 10.78
C ALA A 271 13.86 -4.10 11.24
N CYS A 272 14.02 -3.92 12.56
CA CYS A 272 14.97 -2.97 13.14
C CYS A 272 16.45 -3.31 12.87
N CYS A 273 16.76 -4.59 12.73
CA CYS A 273 18.11 -5.10 12.52
C CYS A 273 18.51 -5.12 11.03
N ARG A 274 17.53 -5.05 10.11
CA ARG A 274 17.71 -4.87 8.67
C ARG A 274 17.43 -3.42 8.26
N GLU A 275 16.76 -3.15 7.14
CA GLU A 275 16.71 -1.85 6.49
C GLU A 275 15.95 -0.73 7.25
N ALA A 276 15.30 -1.01 8.39
CA ALA A 276 14.50 0.02 9.05
C ALA A 276 15.33 1.15 9.70
N TYR A 277 16.49 0.83 10.30
CA TYR A 277 17.27 1.82 11.04
C TYR A 277 18.74 1.81 10.64
N ASP A 278 19.28 3.02 10.47
CA ASP A 278 20.65 3.23 10.01
C ASP A 278 21.68 3.15 11.15
N SER A 279 21.22 3.19 12.41
CA SER A 279 22.12 2.99 13.55
C SER A 279 21.43 2.57 14.83
N VAL A 280 22.17 1.83 15.65
CA VAL A 280 21.85 1.56 17.06
C VAL A 280 22.94 2.22 17.89
N GLU A 281 22.55 3.15 18.76
CA GLU A 281 23.49 3.82 19.65
C GLU A 281 24.01 2.85 20.72
N VAL A 282 25.32 2.91 20.94
CA VAL A 282 26.04 2.12 21.95
C VAL A 282 26.55 3.09 23.01
N SER A 283 26.17 2.86 24.26
CA SER A 283 26.67 3.64 25.39
C SER A 283 28.07 3.18 25.80
N GLU A 284 28.78 4.01 26.55
CA GLU A 284 30.11 3.65 27.06
C GLU A 284 30.10 2.43 27.99
N ARG A 285 28.96 2.12 28.62
CA ARG A 285 28.83 1.00 29.56
C ARG A 285 28.36 -0.29 28.90
N ASP A 286 28.08 -0.28 27.59
CA ASP A 286 27.53 -1.46 26.94
C ASP A 286 28.56 -2.59 26.79
N PRO A 287 28.19 -3.85 27.12
CA PRO A 287 29.10 -4.99 27.08
C PRO A 287 29.74 -5.24 25.72
N VAL A 288 28.99 -4.96 24.63
CA VAL A 288 29.47 -5.13 23.25
C VAL A 288 30.81 -4.45 22.99
N ARG A 289 31.11 -3.34 23.67
CA ARG A 289 32.41 -2.64 23.51
C ARG A 289 33.60 -3.49 23.91
N LYS A 290 33.42 -4.39 24.87
CA LYS A 290 34.47 -5.28 25.38
C LYS A 290 34.43 -6.63 24.68
N SER A 291 33.24 -7.19 24.49
CA SER A 291 33.07 -8.55 23.96
C SER A 291 33.13 -8.62 22.43
N HIS A 292 32.75 -7.55 21.72
CA HIS A 292 32.73 -7.46 20.26
C HIS A 292 33.18 -6.06 19.77
N PRO A 293 34.40 -5.59 20.14
CA PRO A 293 34.88 -4.27 19.74
C PRO A 293 34.89 -4.05 18.21
N GLU A 294 35.06 -5.12 17.42
CA GLU A 294 35.01 -5.11 15.95
C GLU A 294 33.63 -4.76 15.37
N MET A 295 32.58 -4.85 16.18
CA MET A 295 31.21 -4.49 15.81
C MET A 295 30.82 -3.07 16.24
N VAL A 296 31.73 -2.30 16.85
CA VAL A 296 31.44 -0.94 17.33
C VAL A 296 32.25 0.07 16.54
N ILE A 297 31.57 1.05 15.96
CA ILE A 297 32.19 2.16 15.21
C ILE A 297 31.87 3.50 15.87
N ARG A 298 32.73 4.50 15.65
CA ARG A 298 32.47 5.89 16.01
C ARG A 298 32.03 6.65 14.77
N GLN A 299 30.84 7.25 14.80
CA GLN A 299 30.29 8.04 13.69
C GLN A 299 29.49 9.21 14.25
N GLY A 300 29.78 10.43 13.78
CA GLY A 300 29.12 11.65 14.27
C GLY A 300 29.33 11.88 15.77
N GLY A 301 30.52 11.56 16.30
CA GLY A 301 30.86 11.72 17.72
C GLY A 301 30.29 10.64 18.65
N ARG A 302 29.34 9.80 18.18
CA ARG A 302 28.70 8.75 18.98
C ARG A 302 29.24 7.36 18.64
N LEU A 303 29.17 6.44 19.60
CA LEU A 303 29.42 5.02 19.36
C LEU A 303 28.14 4.35 18.84
N LYS A 304 28.30 3.52 17.81
CA LYS A 304 27.19 2.82 17.16
C LYS A 304 27.58 1.38 16.86
N LEU A 305 26.58 0.51 16.80
CA LEU A 305 26.78 -0.80 16.17
C LEU A 305 27.07 -0.61 14.68
N ARG A 306 28.14 -1.23 14.21
CA ARG A 306 28.52 -1.32 12.82
C ARG A 306 27.39 -1.96 12.02
N ARG A 307 27.21 -1.49 10.80
CA ARG A 307 26.29 -2.07 9.82
C ARG A 307 27.05 -2.47 8.57
N GLU A 308 26.60 -3.54 7.94
CA GLU A 308 27.04 -4.03 6.64
C GLU A 308 25.90 -3.78 5.67
N ASN A 309 26.05 -2.77 4.82
CA ASN A 309 24.97 -2.17 4.05
C ASN A 309 23.81 -1.79 4.99
N THR A 310 22.64 -2.35 4.76
CA THR A 310 21.43 -2.11 5.54
C THR A 310 21.28 -3.04 6.75
N ARG A 311 22.23 -3.94 7.03
CA ARG A 311 22.10 -4.97 8.10
C ARG A 311 23.02 -4.69 9.27
N CYS A 312 22.53 -4.88 10.49
CA CYS A 312 23.37 -4.86 11.68
C CYS A 312 24.48 -5.92 11.59
N ALA A 313 25.72 -5.59 11.98
CA ALA A 313 26.85 -6.51 11.95
C ALA A 313 26.63 -7.77 12.82
N ALA A 314 25.75 -7.68 13.82
CA ALA A 314 25.38 -8.82 14.66
C ALA A 314 24.14 -9.59 14.18
N LEU A 315 23.56 -9.24 13.03
CA LEU A 315 22.38 -9.92 12.50
C LEU A 315 22.78 -11.17 11.71
N ALA A 316 22.41 -12.33 12.24
CA ALA A 316 22.51 -13.60 11.55
C ALA A 316 21.15 -14.01 10.96
N GLY A 317 21.20 -14.88 9.94
CA GLY A 317 20.04 -15.45 9.28
C GLY A 317 19.27 -14.48 8.36
N GLY A 318 18.03 -14.81 8.01
CA GLY A 318 17.16 -13.99 7.15
C GLY A 318 17.79 -13.56 5.82
N ARG A 319 18.59 -14.42 5.18
CA ARG A 319 19.08 -14.26 3.81
C ARG A 319 18.04 -14.73 2.79
N THR A 320 17.18 -15.66 3.19
CA THR A 320 16.00 -16.11 2.42
C THR A 320 14.71 -15.77 3.17
N ALA A 321 13.56 -15.88 2.49
CA ALA A 321 12.26 -15.64 3.10
C ALA A 321 11.89 -16.65 4.18
N GLN A 322 12.54 -17.82 4.23
CA GLN A 322 12.25 -18.88 5.19
C GLN A 322 13.23 -18.89 6.37
N GLU A 323 14.41 -18.29 6.21
CA GLU A 323 15.42 -18.27 7.26
C GLU A 323 15.02 -17.29 8.40
N PRO A 324 15.09 -17.72 9.68
CA PRO A 324 14.82 -16.84 10.81
C PRO A 324 15.96 -15.84 11.00
N TYR A 325 15.64 -14.72 11.64
CA TYR A 325 16.61 -13.73 12.08
C TYR A 325 17.06 -14.03 13.51
N SER A 326 18.36 -13.88 13.78
CA SER A 326 18.89 -13.99 15.13
C SER A 326 20.01 -12.98 15.36
N CYS A 327 20.29 -12.68 16.62
CA CYS A 327 21.41 -11.82 17.00
C CYS A 327 22.58 -12.69 17.45
N SER A 328 23.73 -12.59 16.80
CA SER A 328 24.92 -13.36 17.21
C SER A 328 25.49 -12.93 18.57
N ILE A 329 25.06 -11.78 19.10
CA ILE A 329 25.56 -11.19 20.35
C ILE A 329 24.48 -11.02 21.43
N TYR A 330 23.47 -11.91 21.51
CA TYR A 330 22.37 -11.82 22.50
C TYR A 330 22.82 -11.40 23.91
N PRO A 331 23.84 -12.03 24.54
CA PRO A 331 24.33 -11.62 25.86
C PRO A 331 25.02 -10.24 25.88
N GLY A 332 25.66 -9.88 24.77
CA GLY A 332 26.43 -8.65 24.60
C GLY A 332 25.61 -7.45 24.10
N ARG A 333 24.31 -7.60 23.83
CA ARG A 333 23.48 -6.54 23.22
C ARG A 333 23.62 -5.19 23.93
N PRO A 334 23.71 -4.07 23.18
CA PRO A 334 23.66 -2.76 23.79
C PRO A 334 22.27 -2.53 24.42
N ARG A 335 22.23 -1.64 25.40
CA ARG A 335 21.01 -1.28 26.14
C ARG A 335 19.84 -0.93 25.23
N THR A 336 20.10 -0.18 24.16
CA THR A 336 19.10 0.17 23.14
C THR A 336 18.36 -1.04 22.57
N CYS A 337 19.04 -2.17 22.37
CA CYS A 337 18.43 -3.41 21.88
C CYS A 337 17.79 -4.24 22.99
N ARG A 338 18.35 -4.23 24.20
CA ARG A 338 17.85 -5.01 25.34
C ARG A 338 16.55 -4.43 25.91
N ASP A 339 16.47 -3.11 25.97
CA ASP A 339 15.32 -2.38 26.54
C ASP A 339 14.20 -2.16 25.50
N PHE A 340 14.38 -2.69 24.27
CA PHE A 340 13.43 -2.52 23.18
C PHE A 340 12.13 -3.30 23.44
N THR A 341 11.00 -2.59 23.47
CA THR A 341 9.69 -3.20 23.66
C THR A 341 9.06 -3.59 22.31
N GLN A 342 8.78 -4.87 22.13
CA GLN A 342 8.04 -5.39 20.98
C GLN A 342 6.63 -4.79 20.92
N GLY A 343 6.17 -4.36 19.74
CA GLY A 343 4.88 -3.69 19.56
C GLY A 343 4.83 -2.23 20.04
N SER A 344 5.97 -1.68 20.48
CA SER A 344 6.11 -0.24 20.68
C SER A 344 5.96 0.54 19.37
N GLU A 345 5.84 1.86 19.48
CA GLU A 345 5.81 2.75 18.32
C GLU A 345 7.02 2.55 17.39
N ASN A 346 8.21 2.46 17.97
CA ASN A 346 9.44 2.21 17.22
C ASN A 346 9.41 0.84 16.52
N CYS A 347 8.86 -0.19 17.16
CA CYS A 347 8.69 -1.50 16.53
C CYS A 347 7.81 -1.44 15.28
N LEU A 348 6.67 -0.78 15.38
CA LEU A 348 5.71 -0.70 14.29
C LEU A 348 6.17 0.27 13.20
N ALA A 349 6.80 1.37 13.57
CA ALA A 349 7.44 2.29 12.63
C ALA A 349 8.54 1.59 11.82
N ALA A 350 9.37 0.76 12.48
CA ALA A 350 10.39 -0.02 11.80
C ALA A 350 9.77 -1.02 10.81
N ARG A 351 8.72 -1.75 11.22
CA ARG A 351 8.01 -2.71 10.36
C ARG A 351 7.36 -2.01 9.16
N ARG A 352 6.71 -0.86 9.37
CA ARG A 352 6.12 -0.06 8.29
C ARG A 352 7.16 0.42 7.28
N LYS A 353 8.31 0.92 7.75
CA LYS A 353 9.41 1.37 6.88
C LYS A 353 9.94 0.29 5.93
N VAL A 354 9.77 -0.98 6.30
CA VAL A 354 10.23 -2.13 5.50
C VAL A 354 9.07 -2.96 4.93
N GLY A 355 7.85 -2.39 4.87
CA GLY A 355 6.68 -2.99 4.22
C GLY A 355 6.10 -4.22 4.92
N LEU A 356 6.34 -4.38 6.23
CA LEU A 356 5.79 -5.49 7.02
C LEU A 356 4.53 -5.14 7.81
N SER A 357 4.20 -3.85 7.90
CA SER A 357 2.98 -3.35 8.54
C SER A 357 2.46 -2.13 7.79
N LEU A 358 1.18 -1.79 7.96
CA LEU A 358 0.52 -0.64 7.31
C LEU A 358 0.63 0.68 8.06
#